data_AF-A0A846YZB0-F1
#
_entry.id   AF-A0A846YZB0-F1
#
_cell.length_a   1.000
_cell.length_b   1.000
_cell.length_c   1.000
_cell.angle_alpha   90.00
_cell.angle_beta   90.00
_cell.angle_gamma   90.00
#
_symmetry.space_group_name_H-M   'P 1'
#
loop_
_entity.id
_entity.type
_entity.pdbx_description
1 polymer ?
#
loop_
_entity_poly.entity_id
_entity_poly.type
_entity_poly.pdbx_seq_one_letter_code
_entity_poly.pdbx_strand_id
1 'polypeptide(L)'
;MSSWLLIVVPLVLGSGAVVGGVHRFRAARKFLASAHRVPGLVVGSHRVWSIDTHEYFPVLRFRTLDGVDIETVGKTPAGSYELLRLKGRWVGVLYDPLRPREARMDTSSGRGLAGSLGLAAVGCLFTVIGLVILYARVT
;
A
#
# COMPACT_ATOMS: atom_id res chain seq x y z
N MET A 1 39.13 0.75 -2.55
CA MET A 1 37.67 0.79 -2.84
C MET A 1 37.23 2.25 -2.80
N SER A 2 36.66 2.76 -3.89
CA SER A 2 36.45 4.21 -4.09
C SER A 2 35.40 4.78 -3.11
N SER A 3 35.81 5.73 -2.29
CA SER A 3 34.97 6.42 -1.29
C SER A 3 33.74 7.10 -1.87
N TRP A 4 33.73 7.38 -3.18
CA TRP A 4 32.58 7.90 -3.91
C TRP A 4 31.36 6.96 -3.91
N LEU A 5 31.59 5.64 -3.89
CA LEU A 5 30.50 4.66 -3.83
C LEU A 5 29.72 4.76 -2.50
N LEU A 6 30.39 5.15 -1.41
CA LEU A 6 29.75 5.32 -0.10
C LEU A 6 28.80 6.53 -0.05
N ILE A 7 28.91 7.45 -1.01
CA ILE A 7 28.08 8.67 -1.06
C ILE A 7 26.97 8.52 -2.10
N VAL A 8 27.31 8.05 -3.30
CA VAL A 8 26.36 7.96 -4.42
C VAL A 8 25.28 6.91 -4.15
N VAL A 9 25.65 5.75 -3.60
CA VAL A 9 24.71 4.65 -3.33
C VAL A 9 23.58 5.06 -2.38
N PRO A 10 23.84 5.60 -1.17
CA PRO A 10 22.76 6.01 -0.26
C PRO A 10 21.95 7.21 -0.78
N LEU A 11 22.55 8.13 -1.55
CA LEU A 11 21.82 9.26 -2.14
C LEU A 11 20.81 8.79 -3.21
N VAL A 12 21.23 7.86 -4.07
CA VAL A 12 20.36 7.30 -5.12
C VAL A 12 19.28 6.41 -4.50
N LEU A 13 19.63 5.55 -3.53
CA LEU A 13 18.64 4.73 -2.81
C LEU A 13 17.65 5.59 -2.01
N GLY A 14 18.14 6.60 -1.30
CA GLY A 14 17.33 7.52 -0.50
C GLY A 14 16.35 8.31 -1.37
N SER A 15 16.85 8.95 -2.43
CA SER A 15 16.01 9.71 -3.37
C SER A 15 14.99 8.82 -4.07
N GLY A 16 15.38 7.62 -4.52
CA GLY A 16 14.47 6.64 -5.10
C GLY A 16 13.36 6.22 -4.12
N ALA A 17 13.71 5.98 -2.85
CA ALA A 17 12.74 5.65 -1.81
C ALA A 17 11.76 6.81 -1.51
N VAL A 18 12.25 8.05 -1.48
CA VAL A 18 11.39 9.25 -1.32
C VAL A 18 10.41 9.39 -2.47
N VAL A 19 10.90 9.33 -3.72
CA VAL A 19 10.05 9.42 -4.92
C VAL A 19 9.01 8.31 -4.92
N GLY A 20 9.41 7.07 -4.65
CA GLY A 20 8.50 5.92 -4.54
C GLY A 20 7.45 6.10 -3.44
N GLY A 21 7.85 6.54 -2.24
CA GLY A 21 6.95 6.81 -1.12
C GLY A 21 5.91 7.90 -1.44
N VAL A 22 6.35 9.02 -2.01
CA VAL A 22 5.48 10.13 -2.42
C VAL A 22 4.50 9.71 -3.50
N HIS A 23 4.95 8.96 -4.52
CA HIS A 23 4.07 8.44 -5.56
C HIS A 23 2.99 7.52 -4.99
N ARG A 24 3.36 6.59 -4.09
CA ARG A 24 2.39 5.69 -3.42
C ARG A 24 1.40 6.47 -2.55
N PHE A 25 1.88 7.48 -1.81
CA PHE A 25 1.03 8.33 -0.98
C PHE A 25 0.01 9.14 -1.82
N ARG A 26 0.46 9.72 -2.94
CA ARG A 26 -0.42 10.46 -3.85
C ARG A 26 -1.47 9.54 -4.49
N ALA A 27 -1.07 8.34 -4.93
CA ALA A 27 -2.00 7.35 -5.48
C ALA A 27 -3.04 6.89 -4.44
N ALA A 28 -2.60 6.65 -3.20
CA ALA A 28 -3.48 6.30 -2.08
C ALA A 28 -4.47 7.42 -1.77
N ARG A 29 -4.01 8.68 -1.67
CA ARG A 29 -4.90 9.84 -1.48
C ARG A 29 -5.88 10.02 -2.62
N LYS A 30 -5.45 9.86 -3.87
CA LYS A 30 -6.33 9.98 -5.04
C LYS A 30 -7.44 8.92 -5.00
N PHE A 31 -7.09 7.67 -4.70
CA PHE A 31 -8.07 6.61 -4.51
C PHE A 31 -9.05 6.93 -3.39
N LEU A 32 -8.58 7.37 -2.22
CA LEU A 32 -9.47 7.70 -1.11
C LEU A 32 -10.37 8.91 -1.37
N ALA A 33 -9.97 9.82 -2.26
CA ALA A 33 -10.79 10.96 -2.66
C ALA A 33 -11.95 10.55 -3.59
N SER A 34 -11.78 9.51 -4.41
CA SER A 34 -12.84 9.00 -5.30
C SER A 34 -13.58 7.78 -4.75
N ALA A 35 -13.02 7.10 -3.75
CA ALA A 35 -13.55 5.85 -3.24
C ALA A 35 -14.83 6.06 -2.43
N HIS A 36 -15.83 5.25 -2.73
CA HIS A 36 -17.04 5.14 -1.92
C HIS A 36 -16.90 4.02 -0.90
N ARG A 37 -17.43 4.27 0.30
CA ARG A 37 -17.44 3.33 1.41
C ARG A 37 -18.79 2.66 1.51
N VAL A 38 -18.81 1.33 1.41
CA VAL A 38 -20.03 0.51 1.56
C VAL A 38 -19.76 -0.68 2.47
N PRO A 39 -20.78 -1.21 3.16
CA PRO A 39 -20.65 -2.48 3.87
C PRO A 39 -20.47 -3.62 2.86
N GLY A 40 -19.50 -4.50 3.10
CA GLY A 40 -19.25 -5.70 2.30
C GLY A 40 -18.91 -6.90 3.17
N LEU A 41 -19.15 -8.09 2.64
CA LEU A 41 -18.89 -9.38 3.29
C LEU A 41 -17.55 -9.95 2.82
N VAL A 42 -16.72 -10.42 3.75
CA VAL A 42 -15.53 -11.21 3.39
C VAL A 42 -15.96 -12.66 3.17
N VAL A 43 -16.07 -13.07 1.91
CA VAL A 43 -16.51 -14.44 1.56
C VAL A 43 -15.38 -15.47 1.65
N GLY A 44 -14.13 -15.02 1.52
CA GLY A 44 -12.97 -15.90 1.61
C GLY A 44 -11.64 -15.18 1.45
N SER A 45 -10.61 -15.95 1.14
CA SER A 45 -9.28 -15.45 0.81
C SER A 45 -8.76 -16.13 -0.45
N HIS A 46 -8.08 -15.35 -1.27
CA HIS A 46 -7.35 -15.81 -2.45
C HIS A 46 -5.87 -15.79 -2.13
N ARG A 47 -5.21 -16.93 -2.31
CA ARG A 47 -3.77 -17.09 -2.04
C ARG A 47 -3.02 -16.95 -3.35
N VAL A 48 -2.08 -16.01 -3.41
CA VAL A 48 -1.17 -15.83 -4.54
C VAL A 48 0.21 -16.35 -4.12
N TRP A 49 0.76 -17.25 -4.94
CA TRP A 49 2.12 -17.74 -4.77
C TRP A 49 3.11 -16.75 -5.36
N SER A 50 4.05 -16.32 -4.53
CA SER A 50 5.31 -15.69 -4.95
C SER A 50 6.46 -16.64 -4.60
N ILE A 51 7.58 -16.51 -5.30
CA ILE A 51 8.70 -17.48 -5.37
C ILE A 51 9.00 -18.17 -4.02
N ASP A 52 9.05 -17.42 -2.92
CA ASP A 52 9.27 -17.96 -1.56
C ASP A 52 8.21 -17.52 -0.53
N THR A 53 7.13 -16.86 -0.95
CA THR A 53 6.15 -16.26 -0.01
C THR A 53 4.73 -16.32 -0.54
N HIS A 54 3.78 -16.40 0.38
CA HIS A 54 2.36 -16.38 0.05
C HIS A 54 1.74 -15.07 0.50
N GLU A 55 1.09 -14.40 -0.44
CA GLU A 55 0.25 -13.26 -0.13
C GLU A 55 -1.22 -13.72 -0.13
N TYR A 56 -1.95 -13.27 0.88
CA TYR A 56 -3.36 -13.56 1.03
C TYR A 56 -4.17 -12.30 0.76
N PHE A 57 -5.09 -12.38 -0.17
CA PHE A 57 -5.98 -11.30 -0.53
C PHE A 57 -7.41 -11.65 -0.10
N PRO A 58 -8.18 -10.72 0.49
CA PRO A 58 -9.58 -10.97 0.80
C PRO A 58 -10.39 -11.13 -0.48
N VAL A 59 -11.33 -12.07 -0.49
CA VAL A 59 -12.42 -12.07 -1.47
C VAL A 59 -13.59 -11.34 -0.84
N LEU A 60 -14.00 -10.23 -1.48
CA LEU A 60 -14.99 -9.30 -0.98
C LEU A 60 -16.25 -9.38 -1.83
N ARG A 61 -17.41 -9.49 -1.18
CA ARG A 61 -18.72 -9.37 -1.81
C ARG A 61 -19.46 -8.17 -1.24
N PHE A 62 -19.84 -7.23 -2.09
CA PHE A 62 -20.51 -6.01 -1.65
C PHE A 62 -21.47 -5.49 -2.71
N ARG A 63 -22.39 -4.62 -2.30
CA ARG A 63 -23.30 -3.93 -3.21
C ARG A 63 -22.79 -2.50 -3.43
N THR A 64 -22.64 -2.13 -4.69
CA THR A 64 -22.33 -0.74 -5.10
C THR A 64 -23.51 0.18 -4.82
N LEU A 65 -23.28 1.49 -4.83
CA LEU A 65 -24.35 2.47 -4.64
C LEU A 65 -25.36 2.45 -5.79
N ASP A 66 -24.92 2.03 -6.98
CA ASP A 66 -25.78 1.82 -8.16
C ASP A 66 -26.61 0.51 -8.06
N GLY A 67 -26.53 -0.21 -6.94
CA GLY A 67 -27.30 -1.43 -6.67
C GLY A 67 -26.71 -2.71 -7.26
N VAL A 68 -25.54 -2.66 -7.90
CA VAL A 68 -24.87 -3.83 -8.49
C VAL A 68 -24.12 -4.59 -7.41
N ASP A 69 -24.39 -5.89 -7.29
CA ASP A 69 -23.64 -6.82 -6.44
C ASP A 69 -22.35 -7.25 -7.12
N ILE A 70 -21.22 -7.09 -6.44
CA ILE A 70 -19.88 -7.38 -6.96
C ILE A 70 -19.16 -8.29 -5.99
N GLU A 71 -18.57 -9.35 -6.54
CA GLU A 71 -17.60 -10.20 -5.86
C GLU A 71 -16.22 -10.03 -6.54
N THR A 72 -15.21 -9.64 -5.78
CA THR A 72 -13.87 -9.39 -6.31
C THR A 72 -12.78 -9.72 -5.29
N VAL A 73 -11.58 -10.01 -5.79
CA VAL A 73 -10.39 -10.12 -4.96
C VAL A 73 -9.89 -8.72 -4.64
N GLY A 74 -9.77 -8.40 -3.35
CA GLY A 74 -9.29 -7.10 -2.90
C GLY A 74 -7.84 -6.85 -3.34
N LYS A 75 -7.51 -5.59 -3.61
CA LYS A 75 -6.16 -5.22 -4.10
C LYS A 75 -5.09 -5.11 -3.03
N THR A 76 -5.46 -5.24 -1.76
CA THR A 76 -4.53 -5.12 -0.63
C THR A 76 -4.40 -6.46 0.07
N PRO A 77 -3.17 -6.98 0.24
CA PRO A 77 -2.95 -8.19 1.01
C PRO A 77 -3.26 -7.93 2.48
N ALA A 78 -3.71 -8.97 3.17
CA ALA A 78 -3.96 -8.97 4.60
C ALA A 78 -3.37 -10.21 5.24
N GLY A 79 -3.20 -10.18 6.56
CA GLY A 79 -2.66 -11.33 7.29
C GLY A 79 -3.57 -12.55 7.14
N SER A 80 -2.97 -13.74 7.02
CA SER A 80 -3.73 -15.00 6.90
C SER A 80 -4.68 -15.21 8.08
N TYR A 81 -4.21 -14.96 9.31
CA TYR A 81 -5.01 -15.04 10.53
C TYR A 81 -6.14 -14.01 10.55
N GLU A 82 -5.87 -12.77 10.11
CA GLU A 82 -6.87 -11.71 10.03
C GLU A 82 -8.01 -12.09 9.07
N LEU A 83 -7.66 -12.57 7.88
CA LEU A 83 -8.64 -13.02 6.87
C LEU A 83 -9.45 -14.23 7.34
N LEU A 84 -8.81 -15.18 8.02
CA LEU A 84 -9.52 -16.32 8.61
C LEU A 84 -10.55 -15.84 9.64
N ARG A 85 -10.15 -14.90 10.50
CA ARG A 85 -11.02 -14.31 11.52
C ARG A 85 -12.17 -13.48 10.89
N LEU A 86 -11.90 -12.78 9.79
CA LEU A 86 -12.86 -11.91 9.10
C LEU A 86 -13.81 -12.66 8.16
N LYS A 87 -13.51 -13.90 7.78
CA LYS A 87 -14.38 -14.71 6.92
C LYS A 87 -15.80 -14.76 7.46
N GLY A 88 -16.78 -14.43 6.61
CA GLY A 88 -18.20 -14.34 6.96
C GLY A 88 -18.61 -13.08 7.71
N ARG A 89 -17.70 -12.12 7.95
CA ARG A 89 -18.01 -10.86 8.63
C ARG A 89 -18.18 -9.70 7.65
N TRP A 90 -19.03 -8.78 8.06
CA TRP A 90 -19.21 -7.49 7.41
C TRP A 90 -18.06 -6.55 7.77
N VAL A 91 -17.46 -5.95 6.76
CA VAL A 91 -16.35 -4.99 6.84
C VAL A 91 -16.68 -3.79 5.96
N GLY A 92 -16.06 -2.65 6.27
CA GLY A 92 -16.09 -1.51 5.35
C GLY A 92 -15.28 -1.84 4.09
N VAL A 93 -15.87 -1.67 2.92
CA VAL A 93 -15.21 -1.81 1.63
C VAL A 93 -15.14 -0.45 0.96
N LEU A 94 -13.94 -0.10 0.50
CA LEU A 94 -13.66 1.07 -0.31
C LEU A 94 -13.54 0.63 -1.76
N TYR A 95 -14.35 1.20 -2.65
CA TYR A 95 -14.26 0.94 -4.09
C TYR A 95 -14.31 2.23 -4.88
N ASP A 96 -13.63 2.27 -6.04
CA ASP A 96 -13.75 3.37 -6.99
C ASP A 96 -14.96 3.10 -7.91
N PRO A 97 -15.94 4.01 -8.04
CA PRO A 97 -17.08 3.83 -8.94
C PRO A 97 -16.70 3.58 -10.39
N LEU A 98 -15.58 4.17 -10.85
CA LEU A 98 -15.08 3.97 -12.22
C LEU A 98 -14.44 2.59 -12.41
N ARG A 99 -13.98 1.98 -11.31
CA ARG A 99 -13.29 0.67 -11.31
C ARG A 99 -13.67 -0.13 -10.06
N PRO A 100 -14.92 -0.62 -9.97
CA PRO A 100 -15.43 -1.20 -8.74
C PRO A 100 -14.74 -2.53 -8.36
N ARG A 101 -14.08 -3.19 -9.31
CA ARG A 101 -13.26 -4.38 -9.05
C ARG A 101 -11.94 -4.07 -8.33
N GLU A 102 -11.49 -2.82 -8.30
CA GLU A 102 -10.31 -2.38 -7.54
C GLU A 102 -10.62 -2.11 -6.05
N ALA A 103 -11.55 -2.89 -5.48
CA ALA A 103 -11.99 -2.73 -4.10
C ALA A 103 -10.89 -3.07 -3.07
N ARG A 104 -10.95 -2.42 -1.92
CA ARG A 104 -10.04 -2.62 -0.79
C ARG A 104 -10.84 -2.64 0.51
N MET A 105 -10.34 -3.38 1.50
CA MET A 105 -10.90 -3.29 2.85
C MET A 105 -10.56 -1.93 3.45
N ASP A 106 -11.46 -1.37 4.24
CA ASP A 106 -11.25 -0.12 4.95
C ASP A 106 -10.38 -0.32 6.21
N THR A 107 -9.11 -0.67 5.99
CA THR A 107 -8.08 -0.84 7.03
C THR A 107 -6.92 0.12 6.79
N SER A 108 -6.01 0.29 7.76
CA SER A 108 -4.81 1.11 7.60
C SER A 108 -3.97 0.70 6.38
N SER A 109 -3.81 -0.61 6.18
CA SER A 109 -3.16 -1.20 5.01
C SER A 109 -3.97 -1.00 3.73
N GLY A 110 -5.29 -1.19 3.78
CA GLY A 110 -6.18 -1.02 2.62
C GLY A 110 -6.24 0.42 2.10
N ARG A 111 -6.13 1.39 3.01
CA ARG A 111 -5.99 2.82 2.69
C ARG A 111 -4.63 3.14 2.06
N GLY A 112 -3.60 2.33 2.29
CA GLY A 112 -2.25 2.51 1.71
C GLY A 112 -1.47 3.71 2.25
N LEU A 113 -2.02 4.47 3.21
CA LEU A 113 -1.41 5.68 3.75
C LEU A 113 -0.28 5.36 4.74
N ALA A 114 -0.48 4.40 5.65
CA ALA A 114 0.50 4.10 6.69
C ALA A 114 1.84 3.59 6.11
N GLY A 115 1.78 2.64 5.17
CA GLY A 115 2.98 2.11 4.52
C GLY A 115 3.70 3.13 3.63
N SER A 116 2.96 4.05 3.00
CA SER A 116 3.56 5.10 2.16
C SER A 116 4.20 6.22 3.00
N LEU A 117 3.60 6.60 4.13
CA LEU A 117 4.23 7.50 5.10
C LEU A 117 5.51 6.91 5.68
N GLY A 118 5.49 5.64 6.10
CA GLY A 118 6.68 4.96 6.64
C GLY A 118 7.83 4.95 5.62
N LEU A 119 7.55 4.56 4.37
CA LEU A 119 8.55 4.56 3.31
C LEU A 119 9.10 5.96 3.01
N ALA A 120 8.21 6.97 2.95
CA ALA A 120 8.62 8.35 2.72
C ALA A 120 9.49 8.91 3.87
N ALA A 121 9.13 8.61 5.12
CA ALA A 121 9.89 9.03 6.29
C ALA A 121 11.29 8.40 6.33
N VAL A 122 11.39 7.09 6.08
CA VAL A 122 12.68 6.38 5.98
C VAL A 122 13.51 6.93 4.83
N GLY A 123 12.93 7.12 3.65
CA GLY A 123 13.63 7.71 2.50
C GLY A 123 14.17 9.12 2.81
N CYS A 124 13.38 9.95 3.51
CA CYS A 124 13.79 11.29 3.91
C CYS A 124 15.00 11.22 4.86
N LEU A 125 14.96 10.35 5.87
CA LEU A 125 16.07 10.15 6.81
C LEU A 125 17.37 9.76 6.08
N PHE A 126 17.31 8.76 5.19
CA PHE A 126 18.47 8.34 4.41
C PHE A 126 19.01 9.45 3.50
N THR A 127 18.12 10.26 2.92
CA THR A 127 18.51 11.38 2.06
C THR A 127 19.22 12.48 2.87
N VAL A 128 18.72 12.81 4.06
CA VAL A 128 19.35 13.79 4.96
C VAL A 128 20.72 13.31 5.41
N ILE A 129 20.86 12.03 5.80
CA ILE A 129 22.15 11.45 6.20
C ILE A 129 23.15 11.53 5.03
N GLY A 130 22.73 11.19 3.82
CA GLY A 130 23.58 11.30 2.62
C GLY A 130 24.03 12.74 2.34
N LEU A 131 23.15 13.72 2.51
CA LEU A 131 23.46 15.14 2.37
C LEU A 131 24.44 15.64 3.43
N VAL A 132 24.28 15.23 4.69
CA VAL A 132 25.19 15.60 5.79
C VAL A 132 26.59 15.04 5.56
N ILE A 133 26.70 13.78 5.12
CA ILE A 133 27.99 13.15 4.79
C ILE A 133 28.65 13.83 3.60
N LEU A 134 27.89 14.17 2.56
CA LEU A 134 28.39 14.91 1.41
C LEU A 134 28.90 16.30 1.83
N TYR A 135 28.13 17.02 2.64
CA TYR A 135 28.49 18.34 3.14
C TYR A 135 29.79 18.29 3.95
N ALA A 136 29.89 17.38 4.92
CA ALA A 136 31.08 17.20 5.76
C ALA A 136 32.33 16.70 5.00
N ARG A 137 32.20 16.32 3.72
CA ARG A 137 33.32 15.96 2.84
C ARG A 137 33.76 17.09 1.93
N VAL A 138 32.88 18.06 1.67
CA VAL A 138 33.13 19.21 0.80
C VAL A 138 33.70 20.40 1.58
N THR A 139 33.31 20.57 2.84
CA THR A 139 33.95 21.47 3.82
C THR A 139 35.10 20.79 4.54
#